data_AF-A0A0F8CMT5-F1
#
_entry.id   AF-A0A0F8CMT5-F1
#
_cell.length_a   1.000
_cell.length_b   1.000
_cell.length_c   1.000
_cell.angle_alpha   90.00
_cell.angle_beta   90.00
_cell.angle_gamma   90.00
#
_symmetry.space_group_name_H-M   'P 1'
#
loop_
_entity.id
_entity.type
_entity.pdbx_description
1 polymer ?
#
loop_
_entity_poly.entity_id
_entity_poly.type
_entity_poly.pdbx_seq_one_letter_code
_entity_poly.pdbx_strand_id
1 'polypeptide(L)'
;MGEQKKFYDTSRFKADFLQLMCHVQGVFTDQPTRRFVHAFTLYAFKMELWIFDRSGAYSSGTFDIHDEPDKFARALVGYATMDDDTMGLDTFMERRDGHRYVTLDDASGKETRLRLDKLIIRQKAIVCRGTTCYKTQDSYVAKFSWIPDKRKLEVEQLKRAEAMGVEGVARHVNQAQIFS
;
A
#
# COMPACT_ATOMS: atom_id res chain seq x y z
N MET A 1 9.67 10.06 0.07
CA MET A 1 10.93 10.00 -0.70
C MET A 1 11.07 11.28 -1.52
N GLY A 2 12.26 11.87 -1.60
CA GLY A 2 12.47 13.16 -2.27
C GLY A 2 13.63 13.13 -3.26
N GLU A 3 13.51 13.86 -4.37
CA GLU A 3 14.59 14.09 -5.33
C GLU A 3 14.80 15.60 -5.52
N GLN A 4 16.06 16.06 -5.50
CA GLN A 4 16.45 17.47 -5.68
C GLN A 4 17.27 17.66 -6.98
N LYS A 5 16.84 18.56 -7.87
CA LYS A 5 17.52 18.82 -9.17
C LYS A 5 17.70 20.31 -9.50
N LYS A 6 18.67 20.62 -10.39
CA LYS A 6 19.20 21.98 -10.71
C LYS A 6 18.69 22.72 -11.97
N PHE A 7 18.16 22.06 -13.03
CA PHE A 7 17.48 22.70 -14.21
C PHE A 7 16.05 22.17 -14.55
N TYR A 8 15.05 23.06 -14.81
CA TYR A 8 13.65 22.71 -15.13
C TYR A 8 13.59 22.47 -16.62
N ASP A 9 13.27 21.25 -17.00
CA ASP A 9 13.07 20.91 -18.39
C ASP A 9 11.81 20.04 -18.47
N THR A 10 10.76 20.58 -19.09
CA THR A 10 9.49 19.88 -19.28
C THR A 10 9.67 18.60 -20.08
N SER A 11 10.71 18.50 -20.93
CA SER A 11 11.08 17.28 -21.64
C SER A 11 11.62 16.18 -20.71
N ARG A 12 12.09 16.58 -19.52
CA ARG A 12 12.70 15.74 -18.48
C ARG A 12 11.74 15.34 -17.37
N PHE A 13 10.58 16.02 -17.24
CA PHE A 13 9.50 15.63 -16.32
C PHE A 13 9.17 14.14 -16.43
N LYS A 14 9.07 13.60 -17.65
CA LYS A 14 8.82 12.17 -17.87
C LYS A 14 9.92 11.30 -17.26
N ALA A 15 11.19 11.68 -17.41
CA ALA A 15 12.30 10.92 -16.85
C ALA A 15 12.33 10.99 -15.32
N ASP A 16 12.09 12.17 -14.75
CA ASP A 16 12.07 12.39 -13.30
C ASP A 16 10.89 11.67 -12.65
N PHE A 17 9.70 11.75 -13.27
CA PHE A 17 8.52 11.01 -12.83
C PHE A 17 8.72 9.50 -12.94
N LEU A 18 9.35 9.01 -14.02
CA LEU A 18 9.71 7.59 -14.14
C LEU A 18 10.68 7.15 -13.04
N GLN A 19 11.68 7.97 -12.70
CA GLN A 19 12.59 7.68 -11.58
C GLN A 19 11.82 7.62 -10.26
N LEU A 20 10.96 8.60 -10.00
CA LEU A 20 10.09 8.62 -8.82
C LEU A 20 9.21 7.36 -8.73
N MET A 21 8.60 6.96 -9.85
CA MET A 21 7.81 5.73 -9.93
C MET A 21 8.66 4.49 -9.65
N CYS A 22 9.86 4.36 -10.21
CA CYS A 22 10.76 3.23 -9.93
C CYS A 22 11.08 3.13 -8.44
N HIS A 23 11.30 4.26 -7.78
CA HIS A 23 11.54 4.31 -6.35
C HIS A 23 10.32 3.91 -5.53
N VAL A 24 9.14 4.44 -5.85
CA VAL A 24 7.87 4.05 -5.22
C VAL A 24 7.58 2.56 -5.42
N GLN A 25 7.87 2.04 -6.62
CA GLN A 25 7.76 0.62 -6.93
C GLN A 25 8.67 -0.24 -6.05
N GLY A 26 9.89 0.23 -5.77
CA GLY A 26 10.81 -0.37 -4.81
C GLY A 26 10.18 -0.45 -3.41
N VAL A 27 9.63 0.66 -2.92
CA VAL A 27 8.93 0.71 -1.62
C VAL A 27 7.79 -0.30 -1.55
N PHE A 28 6.92 -0.35 -2.57
CA PHE A 28 5.84 -1.34 -2.61
C PHE A 28 6.32 -2.78 -2.77
N THR A 29 7.51 -3.00 -3.32
CA THR A 29 8.11 -4.33 -3.44
C THR A 29 8.62 -4.82 -2.08
N ASP A 30 9.25 -3.93 -1.31
CA ASP A 30 9.82 -4.22 0.01
C ASP A 30 8.76 -4.22 1.11
N GLN A 31 7.72 -3.39 0.95
CA GLN A 31 6.59 -3.25 1.86
C GLN A 31 5.28 -3.56 1.10
N PRO A 32 5.01 -4.84 0.76
CA PRO A 32 3.91 -5.21 -0.13
C PRO A 32 2.51 -4.89 0.41
N THR A 33 2.38 -4.78 1.74
CA THR A 33 1.14 -4.43 2.43
C THR A 33 0.95 -2.93 2.67
N ARG A 34 1.94 -2.10 2.31
CA ARG A 34 1.83 -0.64 2.43
C ARG A 34 0.64 -0.12 1.60
N ARG A 35 -0.15 0.79 2.19
CA ARG A 35 -1.38 1.34 1.59
C ARG A 35 -1.06 2.39 0.54
N PHE A 36 -0.21 3.35 0.90
CA PHE A 36 0.24 4.42 0.00
C PHE A 36 1.63 4.93 0.36
N VAL A 37 2.25 5.66 -0.57
CA VAL A 37 3.60 6.21 -0.45
C VAL A 37 3.54 7.70 -0.75
N HIS A 38 4.03 8.50 0.20
CA HIS A 38 4.31 9.91 -0.01
C HIS A 38 5.64 10.10 -0.75
N ALA A 39 5.61 10.95 -1.76
CA ALA A 39 6.75 11.29 -2.58
C ALA A 39 6.72 12.78 -2.94
N PHE A 40 7.85 13.35 -3.30
CA PHE A 40 7.89 14.70 -3.81
C PHE A 40 9.04 14.91 -4.77
N THR A 41 8.88 15.85 -5.68
CA THR A 41 9.96 16.39 -6.50
C THR A 41 10.24 17.82 -6.03
N LEU A 42 11.52 18.17 -5.92
CA LEU A 42 11.95 19.54 -5.67
C LEU A 42 12.96 19.92 -6.74
N TYR A 43 12.53 20.83 -7.60
CA TYR A 43 13.29 21.26 -8.75
C TYR A 43 13.54 22.77 -8.63
N ALA A 44 14.80 23.19 -8.43
CA ALA A 44 15.14 24.55 -8.02
C ALA A 44 14.27 25.04 -6.85
N PHE A 45 13.28 25.90 -7.13
CA PHE A 45 12.30 26.42 -6.17
C PHE A 45 10.88 25.89 -6.40
N LYS A 46 10.66 25.03 -7.40
CA LYS A 46 9.36 24.40 -7.68
C LYS A 46 9.28 23.04 -6.99
N MET A 47 8.26 22.86 -6.17
CA MET A 47 7.97 21.59 -5.48
C MET A 47 6.64 21.02 -5.94
N GLU A 48 6.54 19.69 -6.02
CA GLU A 48 5.29 18.98 -6.27
C GLU A 48 5.20 17.78 -5.32
N LEU A 49 4.10 17.67 -4.58
CA LEU A 49 3.84 16.57 -3.65
C LEU A 49 3.01 15.50 -4.34
N TRP A 50 3.31 14.25 -4.05
CA TRP A 50 2.69 13.11 -4.65
C TRP A 50 2.27 12.08 -3.60
N ILE A 51 1.08 11.51 -3.79
CA ILE A 51 0.64 10.30 -3.10
C ILE A 51 0.49 9.21 -4.15
N PHE A 52 1.13 8.07 -3.91
CA PHE A 52 0.99 6.89 -4.75
C PHE A 52 0.28 5.80 -3.97
N ASP A 53 -0.80 5.26 -4.50
CA ASP A 53 -1.47 4.07 -3.96
C ASP A 53 -1.54 2.97 -5.03
N ARG A 54 -2.40 1.96 -4.81
CA ARG A 54 -2.56 0.85 -5.76
C ARG A 54 -3.46 1.18 -6.95
N SER A 55 -4.09 2.34 -6.97
CA SER A 55 -4.87 2.88 -8.08
C SER A 55 -4.06 3.82 -8.98
N GLY A 56 -3.04 4.50 -8.44
CA GLY A 56 -2.19 5.38 -9.23
C GLY A 56 -1.46 6.44 -8.42
N ALA A 57 -1.13 7.53 -9.12
CA ALA A 57 -0.42 8.68 -8.58
C ALA A 57 -1.36 9.90 -8.53
N TYR A 58 -1.34 10.61 -7.42
CA TYR A 58 -2.09 11.84 -7.17
C TYR A 58 -1.11 12.95 -6.88
N SER A 59 -1.27 14.09 -7.54
CA SER A 59 -0.40 15.25 -7.37
C SER A 59 -1.13 16.39 -6.66
N SER A 60 -0.40 17.17 -5.85
CA SER A 60 -0.84 18.47 -5.34
C SER A 60 -0.89 19.57 -6.41
N GLY A 61 -0.29 19.32 -7.57
CA GLY A 61 0.17 20.35 -8.49
C GLY A 61 1.48 20.98 -8.00
N THR A 62 2.22 21.58 -8.93
CA THR A 62 3.48 22.27 -8.65
C THR A 62 3.24 23.61 -7.97
N PHE A 63 4.06 23.96 -6.99
CA PHE A 63 4.07 25.28 -6.34
C PHE A 63 5.50 25.82 -6.17
N ASP A 64 5.62 27.13 -6.01
CA ASP A 64 6.88 27.81 -5.73
C ASP A 64 7.14 27.88 -4.22
N ILE A 65 8.29 27.42 -3.75
CA ILE A 65 8.61 27.45 -2.31
C ILE A 65 8.95 28.87 -1.81
N HIS A 66 9.31 29.79 -2.70
CA HIS A 66 9.59 31.18 -2.33
C HIS A 66 8.33 32.03 -2.36
N ASP A 67 7.42 31.79 -3.30
CA ASP A 67 6.12 32.47 -3.32
C ASP A 67 5.16 31.88 -2.26
N GLU A 68 5.27 30.58 -1.98
CA GLU A 68 4.40 29.85 -1.05
C GLU A 68 5.18 29.13 0.08
N PRO A 69 5.98 29.84 0.89
CA PRO A 69 6.85 29.24 1.91
C PRO A 69 6.05 28.52 3.00
N ASP A 70 4.83 28.97 3.28
CA ASP A 70 3.94 28.30 4.24
C ASP A 70 3.52 26.90 3.77
N LYS A 71 3.29 26.71 2.46
CA LYS A 71 2.97 25.38 1.91
C LYS A 71 4.19 24.46 2.05
N PHE A 72 5.38 24.97 1.76
CA PHE A 72 6.63 24.23 1.91
C PHE A 72 6.87 23.81 3.37
N ALA A 73 6.76 24.75 4.31
CA ALA A 73 6.92 24.49 5.73
C ALA A 73 5.90 23.45 6.23
N ARG A 74 4.62 23.58 5.84
CA ARG A 74 3.58 22.59 6.20
C ARG A 74 3.88 21.20 5.65
N ALA A 75 4.40 21.08 4.43
CA ALA A 75 4.75 19.78 3.86
C ALA A 75 5.87 19.10 4.67
N LEU A 76 6.93 19.85 5.03
CA LEU A 76 8.04 19.32 5.83
C LEU A 76 7.61 18.95 7.25
N VAL A 77 6.87 19.84 7.93
CA VAL A 77 6.34 19.57 9.26
C VAL A 77 5.41 18.36 9.20
N GLY A 78 4.52 18.30 8.23
CA GLY A 78 3.64 17.16 7.99
C GLY A 78 4.44 15.86 7.90
N TYR A 79 5.43 15.77 7.01
CA TYR A 79 6.26 14.56 6.92
C TYR A 79 7.05 14.23 8.18
N ALA A 80 7.47 15.24 8.95
CA ALA A 80 8.21 15.03 10.20
C ALA A 80 7.32 14.57 11.36
N THR A 81 6.01 14.87 11.32
CA THR A 81 5.07 14.59 12.41
C THR A 81 4.03 13.52 12.09
N MET A 82 3.99 13.01 10.85
CA MET A 82 3.07 11.93 10.44
C MET A 82 3.35 10.66 11.23
N ASP A 83 2.28 10.04 11.72
CA ASP A 83 2.32 8.68 12.26
C ASP A 83 2.35 7.64 11.14
N ASP A 84 2.48 6.37 11.53
CA ASP A 84 2.56 5.24 10.60
C ASP A 84 1.32 5.14 9.70
N ASP A 85 0.14 5.45 10.24
CA ASP A 85 -1.11 5.46 9.50
C ASP A 85 -1.08 6.54 8.40
N THR A 86 -0.82 7.79 8.78
CA THR A 86 -0.79 8.93 7.85
C THR A 86 0.37 8.83 6.85
N MET A 87 1.45 8.13 7.21
CA MET A 87 2.57 7.82 6.31
C MET A 87 2.26 6.66 5.34
N GLY A 88 1.11 6.00 5.51
CA GLY A 88 0.57 5.00 4.61
C GLY A 88 1.05 3.58 4.86
N LEU A 89 1.62 3.30 6.04
CA LEU A 89 1.93 1.93 6.45
C LEU A 89 0.64 1.11 6.67
N ASP A 90 0.80 -0.21 6.72
CA ASP A 90 -0.29 -1.10 7.11
C ASP A 90 -0.61 -0.93 8.61
N THR A 91 -1.89 -0.76 8.91
CA THR A 91 -2.42 -0.64 10.28
C THR A 91 -3.01 -1.95 10.81
N PHE A 92 -3.28 -2.90 9.91
CA PHE A 92 -3.90 -4.19 10.22
C PHE A 92 -2.89 -5.29 10.56
N MET A 93 -1.59 -4.98 10.52
CA MET A 93 -0.53 -5.95 10.77
C MET A 93 0.38 -5.49 11.89
N GLU A 94 0.41 -6.30 12.94
CA GLU A 94 1.25 -6.07 14.10
C GLU A 94 2.66 -6.63 13.84
N ARG A 95 3.69 -5.85 14.21
CA ARG A 95 5.09 -6.25 14.13
C ARG A 95 5.62 -6.45 15.55
N ARG A 96 5.99 -7.67 15.90
CA ARG A 96 6.51 -8.01 17.24
C ARG A 96 7.58 -9.08 17.14
N ASP A 97 8.70 -8.89 17.83
CA ASP A 97 9.82 -9.84 17.89
C ASP A 97 10.34 -10.29 16.51
N GLY A 98 10.34 -9.38 15.52
CA GLY A 98 10.73 -9.67 14.13
C GLY A 98 9.71 -10.49 13.34
N HIS A 99 8.51 -10.71 13.89
CA HIS A 99 7.41 -11.42 13.26
C HIS A 99 6.24 -10.49 12.95
N ARG A 100 5.44 -10.89 11.96
CA ARG A 100 4.25 -10.17 11.51
C ARG A 100 3.03 -10.98 11.88
N TYR A 101 2.02 -10.31 12.39
CA TYR A 101 0.77 -10.92 12.80
C TYR A 101 -0.40 -10.17 12.19
N VAL A 102 -1.46 -10.91 11.89
CA VAL A 102 -2.76 -10.32 11.58
C VAL A 102 -3.80 -10.87 12.54
N THR A 103 -4.65 -9.97 13.01
CA THR A 103 -5.78 -10.30 13.85
C THR A 103 -7.04 -10.32 12.99
N LEU A 104 -7.85 -11.36 13.16
CA LEU A 104 -9.16 -11.48 12.54
C LEU A 104 -10.17 -11.80 13.64
N ASP A 105 -11.27 -11.06 13.66
CA ASP A 105 -12.40 -11.39 14.51
C ASP A 105 -13.32 -12.37 13.78
N ASP A 106 -13.84 -13.36 14.50
CA ASP A 106 -14.93 -14.18 13.98
C ASP A 106 -16.31 -13.54 14.25
N ALA A 107 -17.37 -14.16 13.71
CA ALA A 107 -18.74 -13.67 13.90
C ALA A 107 -19.22 -13.69 15.37
N SER A 108 -18.48 -14.36 16.27
CA SER A 108 -18.73 -14.38 17.70
C SER A 108 -17.88 -13.36 18.48
N GLY A 109 -17.07 -12.56 17.78
CA GLY A 109 -16.15 -11.58 18.38
C GLY A 109 -14.90 -12.20 18.98
N LYS A 110 -14.62 -13.48 18.69
CA LYS A 110 -13.40 -14.14 19.14
C LYS A 110 -12.25 -13.75 18.23
N GLU A 111 -11.26 -13.12 18.82
CA GLU A 111 -10.05 -12.70 18.15
C GLU A 111 -9.16 -13.92 17.81
N THR A 112 -8.76 -14.03 16.54
CA THR A 112 -7.78 -15.03 16.09
C THR A 112 -6.56 -14.31 15.53
N ARG A 113 -5.42 -14.47 16.22
CA ARG A 113 -4.14 -13.91 15.81
C ARG A 113 -3.34 -14.93 15.00
N LEU A 114 -3.01 -14.60 13.75
CA LEU A 114 -2.26 -15.45 12.84
C LEU A 114 -0.87 -14.89 12.58
N ARG A 115 0.16 -15.69 12.84
CA ARG A 115 1.54 -15.36 12.49
C ARG A 115 1.78 -15.58 10.99
N LEU A 116 2.25 -14.54 10.31
CA LEU A 116 2.69 -14.60 8.92
C LEU A 116 4.14 -15.09 8.86
N ASP A 117 4.37 -16.16 8.10
CA ASP A 117 5.67 -16.80 7.98
C ASP A 117 6.31 -16.45 6.62
N LYS A 118 5.98 -17.20 5.57
CA LYS A 118 6.61 -17.06 4.25
C LYS A 118 5.76 -16.24 3.29
N LEU A 119 6.35 -15.23 2.65
CA LEU A 119 5.74 -14.54 1.52
C LEU A 119 5.67 -15.48 0.30
N ILE A 120 4.46 -15.70 -0.22
CA ILE A 120 4.20 -16.57 -1.38
C ILE A 120 4.07 -15.73 -2.66
N ILE A 121 3.23 -14.68 -2.60
CA ILE A 121 2.91 -13.82 -3.74
C ILE A 121 3.02 -12.37 -3.28
N ARG A 122 3.64 -11.53 -4.11
CA ARG A 122 3.57 -10.06 -3.99
C ARG A 122 3.50 -9.46 -5.39
N GLN A 123 2.63 -8.46 -5.56
CA GLN A 123 2.63 -7.68 -6.79
C GLN A 123 3.60 -6.50 -6.71
N LYS A 124 4.47 -6.44 -7.73
CA LYS A 124 5.50 -5.41 -7.87
C LYS A 124 5.03 -4.20 -8.69
N ALA A 125 3.81 -4.22 -9.23
CA ALA A 125 3.27 -3.06 -9.94
C ALA A 125 2.72 -2.02 -8.95
N ILE A 126 2.77 -0.74 -9.33
CA ILE A 126 2.11 0.34 -8.59
C ILE A 126 0.59 0.17 -8.77
N VAL A 127 0.11 0.39 -10.00
CA VAL A 127 -1.30 0.25 -10.37
C VAL A 127 -1.67 -1.22 -10.49
N CYS A 128 -2.30 -1.78 -9.45
CA CYS A 128 -2.71 -3.18 -9.40
C CYS A 128 -3.69 -3.44 -8.24
N ARG A 129 -4.08 -4.70 -8.04
CA ARG A 129 -4.86 -5.11 -6.84
C ARG A 129 -4.02 -5.21 -5.56
N GLY A 130 -2.72 -4.93 -5.62
CA GLY A 130 -1.80 -5.08 -4.48
C GLY A 130 -1.79 -6.49 -3.86
N THR A 131 -2.16 -7.52 -4.63
CA THR A 131 -2.36 -8.86 -4.06
C THR A 131 -1.08 -9.38 -3.43
N THR A 132 -1.16 -9.67 -2.14
CA THR A 132 -0.06 -10.19 -1.34
C THR A 132 -0.55 -11.40 -0.55
N CYS A 133 0.16 -12.52 -0.66
CA CYS A 133 -0.20 -13.76 0.02
C CYS A 133 0.96 -14.24 0.89
N TYR A 134 0.65 -14.60 2.12
CA TYR A 134 1.57 -15.19 3.08
C TYR A 134 1.10 -16.57 3.48
N LYS A 135 2.04 -17.51 3.61
CA LYS A 135 1.81 -18.74 4.38
C LYS A 135 1.79 -18.36 5.86
N THR A 136 0.86 -18.93 6.62
CA THR A 136 0.84 -18.81 8.08
C THR A 136 1.51 -20.02 8.72
N GLN A 137 1.83 -19.91 10.02
CA GLN A 137 2.40 -21.02 10.80
C GLN A 137 1.48 -22.25 10.80
N ASP A 138 0.16 -22.05 10.82
CA ASP A 138 -0.85 -23.11 10.88
C ASP A 138 -1.26 -23.64 9.49
N SER A 139 -0.40 -23.47 8.49
CA SER A 139 -0.61 -23.95 7.11
C SER A 139 -1.80 -23.32 6.36
N TYR A 140 -2.30 -22.17 6.81
CA TYR A 140 -3.24 -21.35 6.05
C TYR A 140 -2.51 -20.39 5.10
N VAL A 141 -3.28 -19.74 4.23
CA VAL A 141 -2.81 -18.63 3.40
C VAL A 141 -3.57 -17.37 3.78
N ALA A 142 -2.85 -16.38 4.30
CA ALA A 142 -3.38 -15.04 4.50
C ALA A 142 -3.23 -14.25 3.19
N LYS A 143 -4.33 -13.76 2.64
CA LYS A 143 -4.37 -13.02 1.38
C LYS A 143 -4.89 -11.61 1.60
N PHE A 144 -4.12 -10.65 1.13
CA PHE A 144 -4.43 -9.23 1.15
C PHE A 144 -4.63 -8.74 -0.28
N SER A 145 -5.67 -7.95 -0.54
CA SER A 145 -5.90 -7.34 -1.84
C SER A 145 -6.73 -6.08 -1.74
N TRP A 146 -6.39 -5.09 -2.55
CA TRP A 146 -7.23 -3.95 -2.87
C TRP A 146 -8.36 -4.38 -3.80
N ILE A 147 -9.59 -4.11 -3.40
CA ILE A 147 -10.80 -4.51 -4.11
C ILE A 147 -11.66 -3.26 -4.30
N PRO A 148 -12.06 -2.90 -5.54
CA PRO A 148 -13.05 -1.86 -5.77
C PRO A 148 -14.42 -2.28 -5.25
N ASP A 149 -15.15 -1.37 -4.62
CA ASP A 149 -16.47 -1.62 -4.00
C ASP A 149 -17.48 -2.32 -4.92
N LYS A 150 -17.41 -2.07 -6.23
CA LYS A 150 -18.37 -2.57 -7.21
C LYS A 150 -18.15 -4.04 -7.61
N ARG A 151 -17.10 -4.70 -7.10
CA ARG A 151 -16.73 -6.07 -7.51
C ARG A 151 -17.26 -7.11 -6.53
N LYS A 152 -17.80 -8.21 -7.06
CA LYS A 152 -18.17 -9.38 -6.25
C LYS A 152 -16.97 -9.89 -5.46
N LEU A 153 -17.17 -10.17 -4.18
CA LEU A 153 -16.12 -10.64 -3.29
C LEU A 153 -15.69 -12.06 -3.69
N GLU A 154 -14.38 -12.29 -3.74
CA GLU A 154 -13.81 -13.60 -4.05
C GLU A 154 -14.33 -14.69 -3.09
N VAL A 155 -14.60 -14.31 -1.84
CA VAL A 155 -15.14 -15.19 -0.81
C VAL A 155 -16.49 -15.80 -1.20
N GLU A 156 -17.35 -15.09 -1.94
CA GLU A 156 -18.61 -15.65 -2.42
C GLU A 156 -18.38 -16.82 -3.37
N GLN A 157 -17.36 -16.72 -4.23
CA GLN A 157 -17.02 -17.77 -5.18
C GLN A 157 -16.40 -18.98 -4.48
N LEU A 158 -15.55 -18.76 -3.48
CA LEU A 158 -14.96 -19.84 -2.68
C LEU A 158 -16.04 -20.60 -1.89
N LYS A 159 -16.96 -19.88 -1.24
CA LYS A 159 -18.11 -20.49 -0.52
C LYS A 159 -19.00 -21.29 -1.46
N ARG A 160 -19.25 -20.79 -2.68
CA ARG A 160 -20.05 -21.50 -3.67
C ARG A 160 -19.37 -22.78 -4.15
N ALA A 161 -18.06 -22.74 -4.42
CA ALA A 161 -17.30 -23.93 -4.82
C ALA A 161 -17.30 -24.99 -3.73
N GLU A 162 -17.16 -24.59 -2.47
CA GLU A 162 -17.26 -25.48 -1.31
C GLU A 162 -18.65 -26.11 -1.18
N ALA A 163 -19.72 -25.32 -1.30
CA ALA A 163 -21.10 -25.83 -1.27
C ALA A 163 -21.41 -26.81 -2.42
N MET A 164 -20.72 -26.68 -3.55
CA MET A 164 -20.82 -27.59 -4.70
C MET A 164 -19.88 -28.81 -4.60
N GLY A 165 -19.08 -28.93 -3.54
CA GLY A 165 -18.15 -30.05 -3.35
C GLY A 165 -17.01 -30.08 -4.37
N VAL A 166 -16.62 -28.93 -4.93
CA VAL A 166 -15.57 -28.87 -5.96
C VAL A 166 -14.20 -29.20 -5.34
N GLU A 167 -13.55 -30.23 -5.85
CA GLU A 167 -12.20 -30.63 -5.41
C GLU A 167 -11.12 -29.70 -5.97
N GLY A 168 -10.02 -29.52 -5.23
CA GLY A 168 -8.86 -28.73 -5.65
C GLY A 168 -8.99 -27.21 -5.46
N VAL A 169 -10.11 -26.70 -4.94
CA VAL A 169 -10.31 -25.27 -4.64
C VAL A 169 -9.99 -24.97 -3.17
N ALA A 170 -9.35 -23.83 -2.91
CA ALA A 170 -9.07 -23.38 -1.55
C ALA A 170 -10.37 -23.11 -0.78
N ARG A 171 -10.42 -23.52 0.50
CA ARG A 171 -11.55 -23.26 1.38
C ARG A 171 -11.36 -21.94 2.11
N HIS A 172 -12.43 -21.16 2.18
CA HIS A 172 -12.43 -19.89 2.90
C HIS A 172 -12.54 -20.14 4.40
N VAL A 173 -11.66 -19.51 5.20
CA VAL A 173 -11.69 -19.60 6.66
C VAL A 173 -12.35 -18.35 7.26
N ASN A 174 -11.75 -17.18 7.02
CA ASN A 174 -12.27 -15.90 7.51
C ASN A 174 -11.85 -14.74 6.58
N GLN A 175 -12.52 -13.59 6.70
CA GLN A 175 -12.23 -12.36 5.95
C GLN A 175 -12.45 -11.12 6.82
N ALA A 176 -11.72 -10.06 6.55
CA ALA A 176 -11.93 -8.73 7.10
C ALA A 176 -11.82 -7.68 6.00
N GLN A 177 -12.57 -6.58 6.14
CA GLN A 177 -12.43 -5.40 5.29
C GLN A 177 -11.69 -4.33 6.08
N ILE A 178 -10.69 -3.73 5.45
CA ILE A 178 -9.90 -2.64 6.01
C ILE A 178 -10.26 -1.40 5.20
N PHE A 179 -10.82 -0.40 5.86
CA PHE A 179 -11.10 0.88 5.24
C PHE A 179 -9.82 1.73 5.25
N SER A 180 -9.51 2.31 4.11
CA SER A 180 -8.38 3.25 3.94
C SER A 180 -8.81 4.68 4.17
#